data_AF-A0A7Y2YPJ4-F1
#
_entry.id   AF-A0A7Y2YPJ4-F1
#
_cell.length_a   1.000
_cell.length_b   1.000
_cell.length_c   1.000
_cell.angle_alpha   90.00
_cell.angle_beta   90.00
_cell.angle_gamma   90.00
#
_symmetry.space_group_name_H-M   'P 1'
#
loop_
_entity.id
_entity.type
_entity.pdbx_description
1 polymer ?
#
loop_
_entity_poly.entity_id
_entity_poly.type
_entity_poly.pdbx_seq_one_letter_code
_entity_poly.pdbx_strand_id
1 'polypeptide(L)' 'PKTICAKPHRPAYGSDGDYFSKPSAEDIFEGIYNVMHEVSPSDYPKLR' A
#
# COMPACT_ATOMS: atom_id res chain seq x y z
N PRO A 1 10.64 8.90 -6.09
CA PRO A 1 10.34 8.32 -4.75
C PRO A 1 8.85 8.52 -4.45
N LYS A 2 8.11 7.47 -4.07
CA LYS A 2 6.70 7.57 -3.66
C LYS A 2 6.59 7.35 -2.15
N THR A 3 5.82 8.19 -1.47
CA THR A 3 5.56 8.08 -0.03
C THR A 3 4.23 7.36 0.16
N ILE A 4 4.25 6.21 0.82
CA ILE A 4 3.06 5.44 1.17
C ILE A 4 2.74 5.72 2.65
N CYS A 5 1.58 6.30 2.92
CA CYS A 5 1.15 6.66 4.27
C CYS A 5 0.02 5.74 4.75
N ALA A 6 -0.06 5.54 6.07
CA ALA A 6 -1.18 4.85 6.69
C ALA A 6 -2.50 5.62 6.47
N LYS A 7 -3.63 4.91 6.59
CA LYS A 7 -4.96 5.52 6.52
C LYS A 7 -5.13 6.54 7.66
N PRO A 8 -5.99 7.57 7.50
CA PRO A 8 -6.26 8.55 8.55
C PRO A 8 -6.58 7.87 9.88
N HIS A 9 -5.88 8.29 10.93
CA HIS A 9 -5.93 7.66 12.26
C HIS A 9 -7.38 7.57 12.75
N ARG A 10 -7.84 6.34 12.99
CA ARG A 10 -9.03 6.07 13.80
C ARG A 10 -8.54 5.59 15.16
N PRO A 11 -9.17 6.00 16.28
CA PRO A 11 -8.77 5.52 17.60
C PRO A 11 -8.75 3.99 17.59
N ALA A 12 -7.60 3.40 17.92
CA ALA A 12 -7.39 1.96 17.88
C ALA A 12 -8.18 1.31 19.03
N TYR A 13 -9.46 0.99 18.80
CA TYR A 13 -10.22 0.10 19.68
C TYR A 13 -9.85 -1.35 19.33
N GLY A 14 -8.74 -1.84 19.90
CA GLY A 14 -8.35 -3.26 19.83
C GLY A 14 -7.00 -3.55 19.14
N SER A 15 -6.72 -4.84 18.93
CA SER A 15 -5.47 -5.38 18.36
C SER A 15 -5.17 -4.93 16.92
N ASP A 16 -6.11 -4.25 16.27
CA ASP A 16 -6.02 -3.75 14.90
C ASP A 16 -5.34 -2.37 14.79
N GLY A 17 -4.69 -1.92 15.88
CA GLY A 17 -3.99 -0.63 15.93
C GLY A 17 -2.85 -0.50 14.90
N ASP A 18 -2.28 -1.62 14.46
CA ASP A 18 -1.26 -1.64 13.40
C ASP A 18 -1.84 -1.24 12.02
N TYR A 19 -3.12 -1.53 11.76
CA TYR A 19 -3.79 -1.17 10.50
C TYR A 19 -4.05 0.34 10.36
N PHE A 20 -4.20 1.05 11.49
CA PHE A 20 -4.41 2.50 11.53
C PHE A 20 -3.12 3.31 11.75
N SER A 21 -2.01 2.64 12.07
CA SER A 21 -0.75 3.30 12.44
C SER A 21 0.39 3.03 11.45
N LYS A 22 0.26 2.02 10.59
CA LYS A 22 1.24 1.66 9.55
C LYS A 22 0.51 1.43 8.22
N PRO A 23 1.15 1.69 7.07
CA PRO A 23 0.60 1.28 5.79
C PRO A 23 0.48 -0.25 5.76
N SER A 24 -0.64 -0.76 5.22
CA SER A 24 -0.89 -2.20 5.17
C SER A 24 0.08 -2.88 4.18
N ALA A 25 0.30 -4.18 4.36
CA ALA A 25 1.18 -4.93 3.45
C ALA A 25 0.66 -4.89 2.00
N GLU A 26 -0.66 -4.85 1.86
CA GLU A 26 -1.39 -4.70 0.61
C GLU A 26 -1.12 -3.34 -0.04
N ASP A 27 -1.21 -2.23 0.72
CA ASP A 27 -0.94 -0.87 0.20
C ASP A 27 0.52 -0.73 -0.27
N ILE A 28 1.46 -1.34 0.48
CA ILE A 28 2.88 -1.37 0.12
C ILE A 28 3.10 -2.16 -1.17
N PHE A 29 2.51 -3.34 -1.26
CA PHE A 29 2.60 -4.20 -2.44
C PHE A 29 2.04 -3.50 -3.68
N GLU A 30 0.85 -2.93 -3.58
CA GLU A 30 0.21 -2.21 -4.70
C GLU A 30 1.04 -0.98 -5.12
N GLY A 31 1.58 -0.24 -4.16
CA GLY A 31 2.46 0.89 -4.43
C GLY A 31 3.72 0.51 -5.21
N ILE A 32 4.39 -0.59 -4.80
CA ILE A 32 5.58 -1.11 -5.50
C ILE A 32 5.19 -1.65 -6.87
N TYR A 33 4.10 -2.40 -6.96
CA TYR A 33 3.63 -3.00 -8.21
C TYR A 33 3.30 -1.93 -9.26
N ASN A 34 2.66 -0.82 -8.85
CA ASN A 34 2.41 0.30 -9.75
C ASN A 34 3.69 0.96 -10.27
N VAL A 35 4.73 1.06 -9.44
CA VAL A 35 6.04 1.58 -9.88
C VAL A 35 6.69 0.62 -10.90
N MET A 36 6.56 -0.69 -10.70
CA MET A 36 7.06 -1.68 -11.67
C MET A 36 6.25 -1.65 -12.98
N HIS A 37 4.92 -1.49 -12.89
CA HIS A 37 4.02 -1.33 -14.04
C HIS A 37 4.35 -0.08 -14.86
N GLU A 38 4.70 1.04 -14.22
CA GLU A 38 5.15 2.26 -14.91
C GLU A 38 6.40 2.04 -15.78
N VAL A 39 7.30 1.13 -15.37
CA VAL A 39 8.56 0.84 -16.08
C VAL A 39 8.38 -0.26 -17.13
N SER A 40 7.67 -1.34 -16.80
CA SER A 40 7.40 -2.45 -17.72
C SER A 40 5.95 -2.92 -17.60
N PRO A 41 5.02 -2.29 -18.34
CA PRO A 41 3.60 -2.65 -18.27
C PRO A 41 3.28 -4.03 -18.87
N SER A 42 4.16 -4.57 -19.73
CA SER A 42 4.04 -5.92 -20.28
C SER A 42 4.39 -7.01 -19.27
N ASP A 43 5.43 -6.78 -18.44
CA ASP A 43 5.88 -7.76 -17.44
C ASP A 43 5.06 -7.67 -16.15
N TYR A 44 4.52 -6.48 -15.86
CA TYR A 44 3.71 -6.21 -14.67
C TYR A 44 2.32 -5.73 -15.07
N PRO A 45 1.40 -6.60 -15.55
CA PRO A 45 0.07 -6.19 -15.98
C PRO A 45 -0.79 -5.67 -14.82
N LYS A 46 -1.74 -4.77 -15.10
CA LYS A 46 -2.55 -4.11 -14.06
C LYS A 46 -3.28 -5.11 -13.15
N LEU A 47 -3.15 -4.95 -11.83
CA LEU A 47 -3.88 -5.74 -10.84
C LEU A 47 -5.39 -5.45 -10.94
N ARG A 48 -6.21 -6.47 -10.69
CA ARG A 48 -7.67 -6.47 -10.87
C ARG A 48 -8.43 -5.86 -9.69
#